data_AF-A0A529QDJ5-F1
#
_entry.id   AF-A0A529QDJ5-F1
#
_cell.length_a   1.000
_cell.length_b   1.000
_cell.length_c   1.000
_cell.angle_alpha   90.00
_cell.angle_beta   90.00
_cell.angle_gamma   90.00
#
_symmetry.space_group_name_H-M   'P 1'
#
loop_
_entity.id
_entity.type
_entity.pdbx_description
1 polymer ?
#
loop_
_entity_poly.entity_id
_entity_poly.type
_entity_poly.pdbx_seq_one_letter_code
_entity_poly.pdbx_strand_id
1 'polypeptide(L)'
;RAIRAALDMIARTARLGESTSHSGSPLLLHIGINTGPVVTGGLGIGTAKSYSVTGDTVNTAQRLQSLAAPGEVLVGELTHRLTRHAFSYESLGDVALRGKAGSVLVHRLDAPLATPRAARGLEALGLSAPIIGRGAELNRMLASLDQACGGSAQLVRLVGEAGIGKSRLVKEFVARVGDEDRFRNVAVRQATCSPLGEQSFG
;
A
#
# COMPACT_ATOMS: atom_id res chain seq x y z
N ARG A 1 -1.78 -3.29 -3.29
CA ARG A 1 -1.41 -4.22 -4.38
C ARG A 1 -1.85 -3.67 -5.73
N ALA A 2 -3.16 -3.57 -6.01
CA ALA A 2 -3.68 -3.00 -7.26
C ALA A 2 -3.04 -1.63 -7.64
N ILE A 3 -2.95 -0.69 -6.69
CA ILE A 3 -2.30 0.62 -6.91
C ILE A 3 -0.84 0.51 -7.37
N ARG A 4 -0.04 -0.39 -6.77
CA ARG A 4 1.36 -0.60 -7.16
C ARG A 4 1.45 -1.20 -8.55
N ALA A 5 0.66 -2.24 -8.81
CA ALA A 5 0.62 -2.87 -10.13
C ALA A 5 0.25 -1.86 -11.22
N ALA A 6 -0.68 -0.94 -10.96
CA ALA A 6 -1.04 0.11 -11.90
C ALA A 6 0.13 1.05 -12.20
N LEU A 7 0.84 1.54 -11.18
CA LEU A 7 2.04 2.36 -11.37
C LEU A 7 3.13 1.61 -12.14
N ASP A 8 3.38 0.35 -11.81
CA ASP A 8 4.36 -0.49 -12.50
C ASP A 8 3.99 -0.69 -13.98
N MET A 9 2.70 -0.90 -14.27
CA MET A 9 2.21 -1.04 -15.64
C MET A 9 2.40 0.27 -16.42
N ILE A 10 2.01 1.42 -15.85
CA ILE A 10 2.23 2.74 -16.49
C ILE A 10 3.73 2.96 -16.78
N ALA A 11 4.60 2.72 -15.81
CA ALA A 11 6.05 2.91 -15.96
C ALA A 11 6.69 1.94 -16.96
N ARG A 12 6.19 0.71 -17.08
CA ARG A 12 6.65 -0.26 -18.09
C ARG A 12 6.16 0.10 -19.48
N THR A 13 4.91 0.52 -19.61
CA THR A 13 4.33 0.93 -20.89
C THR A 13 5.02 2.16 -21.46
N ALA A 14 5.35 3.15 -20.62
CA ALA A 14 6.12 4.33 -21.04
C ALA A 14 7.47 3.94 -21.65
N ARG A 15 8.24 3.07 -20.98
CA ARG A 15 9.54 2.56 -21.47
C ARG A 15 9.43 1.76 -22.77
N LEU A 16 8.35 0.99 -22.92
CA LEU A 16 8.07 0.26 -24.16
C LEU A 16 7.80 1.23 -25.30
N GLY A 17 6.98 2.27 -25.05
CA GLY A 17 6.67 3.30 -26.05
C GLY A 17 7.90 4.04 -26.58
N GLU A 18 8.92 4.26 -25.74
CA GLU A 18 10.22 4.83 -26.15
C GLU A 18 11.05 3.88 -27.01
N SER A 19 10.95 2.56 -26.78
CA SER A 19 11.77 1.54 -27.45
C SER A 19 11.16 1.01 -28.75
N THR A 20 9.83 1.08 -28.90
CA THR A 20 9.13 0.60 -30.11
C THR A 20 8.88 1.73 -31.09
N SER A 21 9.84 1.97 -32.00
CA SER A 21 9.66 2.85 -33.17
C SER A 21 8.84 2.21 -34.31
N HIS A 22 8.30 0.99 -34.13
CA HIS A 22 7.82 0.13 -35.22
C HIS A 22 6.35 0.35 -35.65
N SER A 23 5.58 1.23 -34.98
CA SER A 23 4.15 1.43 -35.30
C SER A 23 3.68 2.89 -35.32
N GLY A 24 4.60 3.87 -35.29
CA GLY A 24 4.29 5.28 -35.56
C GLY A 24 3.48 6.03 -34.49
N SER A 25 2.97 5.34 -33.45
CA SER A 25 2.27 5.97 -32.32
C SER A 25 2.78 5.41 -30.98
N PRO A 26 2.91 6.26 -29.93
CA PRO A 26 3.29 5.80 -28.61
C PRO A 26 2.19 4.86 -28.05
N LEU A 27 2.62 3.74 -27.46
CA LEU A 27 1.71 2.88 -26.69
C LEU A 27 1.36 3.58 -25.38
N LEU A 28 0.08 3.90 -25.20
CA LEU A 28 -0.41 4.61 -24.02
C LEU A 28 -1.36 3.71 -23.20
N LEU A 29 -1.20 3.73 -21.89
CA LEU A 29 -2.05 2.99 -20.94
C LEU A 29 -2.70 3.97 -19.98
N HIS A 30 -3.94 3.69 -19.60
CA HIS A 30 -4.67 4.39 -18.55
C HIS A 30 -5.51 3.36 -17.78
N ILE A 31 -5.75 3.60 -16.49
CA ILE A 31 -6.27 2.57 -15.58
C ILE A 31 -7.35 3.15 -14.67
N GLY A 32 -8.44 2.41 -14.47
CA GLY A 32 -9.49 2.71 -13.49
C GLY A 32 -9.53 1.65 -12.40
N ILE A 33 -9.52 2.05 -11.14
CA ILE A 33 -9.55 1.13 -9.99
C ILE A 33 -10.70 1.52 -9.06
N ASN A 34 -11.56 0.56 -8.74
CA ASN A 34 -12.61 0.76 -7.76
C ASN A 34 -12.64 -0.38 -6.74
N THR A 35 -13.20 -0.10 -5.57
CA THR A 35 -13.39 -1.08 -4.50
C THR A 35 -14.83 -1.04 -4.03
N GLY A 36 -15.43 -2.21 -3.88
CA GLY A 36 -16.82 -2.35 -3.49
C GLY A 36 -17.29 -3.80 -3.63
N PRO A 37 -18.53 -4.10 -3.24
CA PRO A 37 -19.09 -5.43 -3.35
C PRO A 37 -19.24 -5.86 -4.81
N VAL A 38 -18.98 -7.13 -5.08
CA VAL A 38 -19.16 -7.76 -6.39
C VAL A 38 -19.76 -9.14 -6.21
N VAL A 39 -20.48 -9.62 -7.22
CA VAL A 39 -21.00 -10.98 -7.29
C VAL A 39 -20.16 -11.76 -8.28
N THR A 40 -19.67 -12.92 -7.88
CA THR A 40 -18.86 -13.81 -8.71
C THR A 40 -19.62 -15.09 -9.00
N GLY A 41 -19.62 -15.55 -10.24
CA GLY A 41 -20.28 -16.80 -10.63
C GLY A 41 -19.62 -17.46 -11.83
N GLY A 42 -19.68 -18.79 -11.90
CA GLY A 42 -19.32 -19.52 -13.11
C GLY A 42 -20.43 -19.42 -14.13
N LEU A 43 -20.13 -18.86 -15.31
CA LEU A 43 -21.03 -18.85 -16.47
C LEU A 43 -20.48 -19.81 -17.53
N GLY A 44 -21.28 -20.80 -17.90
CA GLY A 44 -20.96 -21.80 -18.93
C GLY A 44 -21.48 -23.20 -18.61
N ILE A 45 -21.86 -23.94 -19.65
CA ILE A 45 -22.21 -25.37 -19.60
C ILE A 45 -21.04 -26.14 -20.23
N GLY A 46 -20.51 -27.17 -19.55
CA GLY A 46 -19.40 -28.00 -20.05
C GLY A 46 -17.99 -27.54 -19.60
N THR A 47 -16.98 -27.73 -20.46
CA THR A 47 -15.55 -27.46 -20.16
C THR A 47 -15.15 -25.98 -20.25
N ALA A 48 -16.01 -25.12 -20.83
CA ALA A 48 -15.80 -23.68 -20.91
C ALA A 48 -16.45 -22.97 -19.70
N LYS A 49 -15.89 -23.17 -18.50
CA LYS A 49 -16.28 -22.38 -17.32
C LYS A 49 -15.60 -21.01 -17.38
N SER A 50 -16.32 -19.99 -17.82
CA SER A 50 -15.88 -18.60 -17.67
C SER A 50 -16.22 -18.12 -16.25
N TYR A 51 -15.23 -17.56 -15.54
CA TYR A 51 -15.46 -16.94 -14.24
C TYR A 51 -15.86 -15.49 -14.47
N SER A 52 -17.12 -15.15 -14.19
CA SER A 52 -17.63 -13.79 -14.39
C SER A 52 -17.75 -13.08 -13.05
N VAL A 53 -17.35 -11.82 -13.05
CA VAL A 53 -17.53 -10.89 -11.93
C VAL A 53 -18.47 -9.79 -12.39
N THR A 54 -19.61 -9.65 -11.71
CA THR A 54 -20.66 -8.69 -12.06
C THR A 54 -20.98 -7.81 -10.86
N GLY A 55 -21.30 -6.55 -11.10
CA GLY A 55 -21.78 -5.61 -10.07
C GLY A 55 -21.49 -4.16 -10.41
N ASP A 56 -22.17 -3.24 -9.72
CA ASP A 56 -21.98 -1.79 -9.87
C ASP A 56 -20.52 -1.36 -9.66
N THR A 57 -19.79 -2.05 -8.78
CA THR A 57 -18.35 -1.82 -8.56
C THR A 57 -17.52 -2.01 -9.83
N VAL A 58 -17.81 -3.05 -10.63
CA VAL A 58 -17.09 -3.37 -11.88
C VAL A 58 -17.40 -2.31 -12.93
N ASN A 59 -18.68 -1.97 -13.10
CA ASN A 59 -19.11 -0.92 -14.02
C ASN A 59 -18.49 0.44 -13.64
N THR A 60 -18.41 0.74 -12.35
CA THR A 60 -17.76 1.97 -11.87
C THR A 60 -16.26 1.96 -12.19
N ALA A 61 -15.55 0.85 -12.00
CA ALA A 61 -14.13 0.73 -12.36
C ALA A 61 -13.90 0.95 -13.86
N GLN A 62 -14.74 0.34 -14.71
CA GLN A 62 -14.69 0.54 -16.16
C GLN A 62 -14.92 2.01 -16.54
N ARG A 63 -15.88 2.69 -15.89
CA ARG A 63 -16.15 4.11 -16.16
C ARG A 63 -15.00 5.01 -15.72
N LEU A 64 -14.38 4.72 -14.58
CA LEU A 64 -13.15 5.41 -14.15
C LEU A 64 -12.03 5.21 -15.17
N GLN A 65 -11.86 3.99 -15.69
CA GLN A 65 -10.89 3.71 -16.75
C GLN A 65 -11.20 4.51 -18.02
N SER A 66 -12.46 4.57 -18.45
CA SER A 66 -12.85 5.34 -19.64
C SER A 66 -12.69 6.85 -19.49
N LEU A 67 -12.68 7.36 -18.25
CA LEU A 67 -12.47 8.77 -17.93
C LEU A 67 -10.99 9.15 -17.85
N ALA A 68 -10.13 8.19 -17.48
CA ALA A 68 -8.71 8.41 -17.27
C ALA A 68 -8.01 8.84 -18.57
N ALA A 69 -7.24 9.91 -18.53
CA ALA A 69 -6.40 10.31 -19.66
C ALA A 69 -5.21 9.34 -19.81
N PRO A 70 -4.56 9.29 -20.98
CA PRO A 70 -3.33 8.52 -21.17
C PRO A 70 -2.28 8.78 -20.07
N GLY A 71 -1.75 7.71 -19.48
CA GLY A 71 -0.80 7.76 -18.38
C GLY A 71 -1.44 7.86 -16.99
N GLU A 72 -2.75 8.07 -16.89
CA GLU A 72 -3.43 8.28 -15.61
C GLU A 72 -3.97 7.00 -14.98
N VAL A 73 -4.03 7.02 -13.65
CA VAL A 73 -4.72 6.03 -12.85
C VAL A 73 -5.78 6.75 -12.01
N LEU A 74 -7.05 6.50 -12.31
CA LEU A 74 -8.17 7.05 -11.55
C LEU A 74 -8.71 6.02 -10.56
N VAL A 75 -9.02 6.47 -9.35
CA VAL A 75 -9.54 5.63 -8.28
C VAL A 75 -10.82 6.19 -7.67
N GLY A 76 -11.70 5.29 -7.25
CA GLY A 76 -12.89 5.64 -6.47
C GLY A 76 -12.57 5.97 -5.01
N GLU A 77 -13.51 6.62 -4.32
CA GLU A 77 -13.37 7.09 -2.94
C GLU A 77 -12.92 5.99 -1.96
N LEU A 78 -13.54 4.81 -1.98
CA LEU A 78 -13.18 3.74 -1.05
C LEU A 78 -11.76 3.24 -1.30
N THR A 79 -11.35 3.11 -2.56
CA THR A 79 -9.98 2.75 -2.91
C THR A 79 -9.01 3.79 -2.37
N HIS A 80 -9.25 5.08 -2.66
CA HIS A 80 -8.45 6.19 -2.11
C HIS A 80 -8.38 6.12 -0.58
N ARG A 81 -9.50 5.96 0.12
CA ARG A 81 -9.53 5.89 1.58
C ARG A 81 -8.68 4.74 2.11
N LEU A 82 -8.70 3.58 1.46
CA LEU A 82 -7.91 2.41 1.87
C LEU A 82 -6.42 2.56 1.60
N THR A 83 -5.99 3.42 0.67
CA THR A 83 -4.60 3.49 0.20
C THR A 83 -3.90 4.83 0.41
N ARG A 84 -4.63 5.89 0.82
CA ARG A 84 -4.08 7.25 1.09
C ARG A 84 -2.96 7.31 2.13
N HIS A 85 -2.80 6.24 2.92
CA HIS A 85 -1.70 6.13 3.88
C HIS A 85 -0.35 5.82 3.20
N ALA A 86 -0.34 5.34 1.96
CA ALA A 86 0.86 4.89 1.25
C ALA A 86 1.08 5.57 -0.11
N PHE A 87 0.08 6.29 -0.64
CA PHE A 87 0.15 6.95 -1.94
C PHE A 87 -0.46 8.36 -1.87
N SER A 88 0.07 9.28 -2.67
CA SER A 88 -0.50 10.61 -2.88
C SER A 88 -1.53 10.58 -4.01
N TYR A 89 -2.53 11.45 -3.87
CA TYR A 89 -3.63 11.56 -4.80
C TYR A 89 -4.02 13.03 -4.98
N GLU A 90 -4.45 13.36 -6.20
CA GLU A 90 -5.15 14.59 -6.53
C GLU A 90 -6.66 14.34 -6.56
N SER A 91 -7.45 15.21 -5.93
CA SER A 91 -8.90 15.12 -5.97
C SER A 91 -9.43 15.74 -7.26
N LEU A 92 -10.17 14.96 -8.05
CA LEU A 92 -10.92 15.46 -9.21
C LEU A 92 -12.36 15.86 -8.85
N GLY A 93 -12.72 15.71 -7.56
CA GLY A 93 -14.06 16.04 -7.06
C GLY A 93 -15.14 15.05 -7.50
N ASP A 94 -16.37 15.54 -7.47
CA ASP A 94 -17.57 14.78 -7.81
C ASP A 94 -17.76 14.69 -9.33
N VAL A 95 -17.57 13.49 -9.88
CA VAL A 95 -17.74 13.25 -11.32
C VAL A 95 -19.04 12.48 -11.56
N ALA A 96 -19.90 13.05 -12.42
CA ALA A 96 -21.09 12.37 -12.89
C ALA A 96 -20.71 11.26 -13.88
N LEU A 97 -20.91 10.01 -13.47
CA LEU A 97 -20.66 8.85 -14.33
C LEU A 97 -21.93 8.55 -15.14
N ARG A 98 -21.83 8.54 -16.48
CA ARG A 98 -22.96 8.25 -17.38
C ARG A 98 -23.72 6.99 -16.95
N GLY A 99 -25.03 7.09 -16.73
CA GLY A 99 -25.87 5.94 -16.36
C GLY A 99 -25.74 5.52 -14.89
N LYS A 100 -25.37 6.43 -13.99
CA LYS A 100 -25.54 6.29 -12.53
C LYS A 100 -26.27 7.53 -12.03
N ALA A 101 -27.25 7.35 -11.14
CA ALA A 101 -27.81 8.46 -10.40
C ALA A 101 -26.79 8.90 -9.33
N GLY A 102 -26.37 10.16 -9.38
CA GLY A 102 -25.38 10.74 -8.47
C GLY A 102 -23.98 10.88 -9.06
N SER A 103 -23.13 11.64 -8.37
CA SER A 103 -21.69 11.76 -8.63
C SER A 103 -20.89 10.74 -7.83
N VAL A 104 -19.68 10.44 -8.29
CA VAL A 104 -18.70 9.66 -7.54
C VAL A 104 -17.48 10.53 -7.32
N LEU A 105 -16.96 10.56 -6.09
CA LEU A 105 -15.69 11.19 -5.80
C LEU A 105 -14.56 10.42 -6.47
N VAL A 106 -13.82 11.11 -7.35
CA VAL A 106 -12.72 10.54 -8.12
C VAL A 106 -11.41 11.16 -7.67
N HIS A 107 -10.40 10.30 -7.54
CA HIS A 107 -9.05 10.72 -7.21
C HIS A 107 -8.07 10.21 -8.28
N ARG A 108 -7.19 11.08 -8.77
CA ARG A 108 -6.06 10.71 -9.61
C ARG A 108 -4.90 10.30 -8.71
N LEU A 109 -4.27 9.16 -9.01
CA LEU A 109 -3.09 8.69 -8.30
C LEU A 109 -1.84 9.38 -8.86
N ASP A 110 -1.01 9.96 -7.99
CA ASP A 110 0.23 10.63 -8.42
C ASP A 110 1.45 9.75 -8.21
N ALA A 111 1.74 9.39 -6.95
CA ALA A 111 2.98 8.69 -6.60
C ALA A 111 2.86 7.91 -5.28
N PRO A 112 3.76 6.94 -5.04
CA PRO A 112 4.00 6.42 -3.69
C PRO A 112 4.51 7.52 -2.75
N LEU A 113 4.07 7.50 -1.50
CA LEU A 113 4.62 8.42 -0.49
C LEU A 113 6.06 8.00 -0.13
N ALA A 114 6.95 8.98 0.02
CA ALA A 114 8.34 8.75 0.46
C ALA A 114 8.39 8.06 1.83
N THR A 115 7.45 8.39 2.72
CA THR A 115 7.28 7.75 4.03
C THR A 115 5.82 7.30 4.20
N PRO A 116 5.50 6.02 3.90
CA PRO A 116 4.17 5.48 4.13
C PRO A 116 3.78 5.55 5.61
N ARG A 117 2.55 5.99 5.89
CA ARG A 117 1.97 6.01 7.24
C ARG A 117 1.44 4.63 7.62
N ALA A 118 1.26 4.42 8.91
CA ALA A 118 0.63 3.20 9.40
C ALA A 118 -0.79 3.05 8.79
N ALA A 119 -1.04 1.92 8.13
CA ALA A 119 -2.34 1.62 7.54
C ALA A 119 -3.44 1.35 8.60
N ARG A 120 -3.05 1.11 9.86
CA ARG A 120 -3.91 0.64 10.95
C ARG A 120 -3.45 1.20 12.30
N GLY A 121 -4.38 1.27 13.25
CA GLY A 121 -4.15 1.74 14.62
C GLY A 121 -4.28 3.25 14.78
N LEU A 122 -4.07 3.75 16.00
CA LEU A 122 -4.16 5.18 16.36
C LEU A 122 -3.28 6.09 15.48
N GLU A 123 -2.15 5.57 15.00
CA GLU A 123 -1.26 6.31 14.10
C GLU A 123 -1.89 6.62 12.73
N ALA A 124 -2.86 5.81 12.27
CA ALA A 124 -3.63 6.13 11.08
C ALA A 124 -4.50 7.39 11.26
N LEU A 125 -4.75 7.79 12.51
CA LEU A 125 -5.43 9.02 12.92
C LEU A 125 -4.45 10.12 13.36
N GLY A 126 -3.13 9.92 13.21
CA GLY A 126 -2.12 10.85 13.70
C GLY A 126 -1.96 10.86 15.22
N LEU A 127 -2.56 9.89 15.93
CA LEU A 127 -2.52 9.81 17.38
C LEU A 127 -1.41 8.84 17.83
N SER A 128 -0.70 9.22 18.89
CA SER A 128 0.28 8.38 19.57
C SER A 128 -0.12 8.23 21.03
N ALA A 129 -0.27 6.99 21.49
CA ALA A 129 -0.49 6.68 22.91
C ALA A 129 0.74 5.96 23.47
N PRO A 130 1.21 6.30 24.68
CA PRO A 130 2.34 5.60 25.30
C PRO A 130 2.03 4.10 25.42
N ILE A 131 3.05 3.26 25.25
CA ILE A 131 2.87 1.82 25.45
C ILE A 131 2.63 1.53 26.94
N ILE A 132 1.52 0.87 27.27
CA ILE A 132 1.20 0.53 28.67
C ILE A 132 1.48 -0.96 28.90
N GLY A 133 2.15 -1.28 30.01
CA GLY A 133 2.31 -2.66 30.50
C GLY A 133 3.29 -3.55 29.70
N ARG A 134 4.06 -3.00 28.76
CA ARG A 134 5.05 -3.73 27.94
C ARG A 134 6.51 -3.41 28.25
N GLY A 135 6.76 -2.85 29.44
CA GLY A 135 8.11 -2.46 29.85
C GLY A 135 9.09 -3.63 29.89
N ALA A 136 8.65 -4.82 30.31
CA ALA A 136 9.51 -6.01 30.40
C ALA A 136 9.97 -6.52 29.03
N GLU A 137 9.09 -6.53 28.02
CA GLU A 137 9.45 -6.87 26.65
C GLU A 137 10.37 -5.84 26.04
N LEU A 138 10.07 -4.55 26.23
CA LEU A 138 10.89 -3.46 25.70
C LEU A 138 12.30 -3.47 26.31
N ASN A 139 12.42 -3.66 27.62
CA ASN A 139 13.71 -3.76 28.30
C ASN A 139 14.51 -4.98 27.83
N ARG A 140 13.86 -6.12 27.53
CA ARG A 140 14.54 -7.28 26.94
C ARG A 140 15.10 -7.00 25.55
N MET A 141 14.37 -6.25 24.73
CA MET A 141 14.85 -5.82 23.41
C MET A 141 16.05 -4.87 23.53
N LEU A 142 15.99 -3.89 24.44
CA LEU A 142 17.08 -2.95 24.70
C LEU A 142 18.32 -3.65 25.24
N ALA A 143 18.16 -4.57 26.20
CA ALA A 143 19.28 -5.37 26.71
C ALA A 143 19.94 -6.22 25.60
N SER A 144 19.14 -6.74 24.66
CA SER A 144 19.69 -7.45 23.50
C SER A 144 20.47 -6.49 22.59
N LEU A 145 19.99 -5.26 22.38
CA LEU A 145 20.74 -4.27 21.62
C LEU A 145 22.07 -3.88 22.31
N ASP A 146 22.08 -3.74 23.63
CA ASP A 146 23.31 -3.51 24.41
C ASP A 146 24.34 -4.63 24.16
N GLN A 147 23.91 -5.90 24.21
CA GLN A 147 24.79 -7.04 23.90
C GLN A 147 25.29 -7.03 22.45
N ALA A 148 24.46 -6.59 21.50
CA ALA A 148 24.86 -6.42 20.10
C ALA A 148 25.91 -5.32 19.93
N CYS A 149 25.78 -4.20 20.66
CA CYS A 149 26.78 -3.15 20.69
C CYS A 149 28.11 -3.62 21.32
N GLY A 150 28.06 -4.61 22.22
CA GLY A 150 29.23 -5.30 22.77
C GLY A 150 29.92 -6.30 21.83
N GLY A 151 29.45 -6.41 20.57
CA GLY A 151 30.07 -7.27 19.53
C GLY A 151 29.42 -8.64 19.35
N SER A 152 28.35 -8.96 20.10
CA SER A 152 27.67 -10.26 20.00
C SER A 152 26.38 -10.13 19.19
N ALA A 153 26.33 -10.68 17.98
CA ALA A 153 25.13 -10.64 17.14
C ALA A 153 23.90 -11.20 17.88
N GLN A 154 22.82 -10.42 17.94
CA GLN A 154 21.56 -10.81 18.60
C GLN A 154 20.41 -10.94 17.60
N LEU A 155 19.53 -11.90 17.85
CA LEU A 155 18.28 -12.08 17.11
C LEU A 155 17.10 -12.05 18.08
N VAL A 156 16.18 -11.11 17.88
CA VAL A 156 14.94 -11.03 18.66
C VAL A 156 13.75 -11.38 17.79
N ARG A 157 12.95 -12.35 18.22
CA ARG A 157 11.71 -12.75 17.55
C ARG A 157 10.49 -12.37 18.39
N LEU A 158 9.63 -11.53 17.83
CA LEU A 158 8.40 -11.07 18.47
C LEU A 158 7.21 -11.95 18.02
N VAL A 159 6.65 -12.72 18.96
CA VAL A 159 5.52 -13.62 18.71
C VAL A 159 4.33 -13.21 19.58
N GLY A 160 3.12 -13.35 19.05
CA GLY A 160 1.89 -13.05 19.77
C GLY A 160 0.70 -12.97 18.82
N GLU A 161 -0.50 -12.82 19.37
CA GLU A 161 -1.74 -12.79 18.60
C GLU A 161 -1.85 -11.56 17.68
N ALA A 162 -2.69 -11.66 16.65
CA ALA A 162 -3.00 -10.51 15.80
C ALA A 162 -3.65 -9.40 16.65
N GLY A 163 -3.21 -8.15 16.47
CA GLY A 163 -3.75 -7.01 17.23
C GLY A 163 -3.13 -6.76 18.61
N ILE A 164 -2.31 -7.67 19.15
CA ILE A 164 -1.71 -7.56 20.49
C ILE A 164 -0.69 -6.41 20.67
N GLY A 165 -0.38 -5.67 19.60
CA GLY A 165 0.53 -4.52 19.65
C GLY A 165 1.99 -4.79 19.24
N LYS A 166 2.31 -5.94 18.61
CA LYS A 166 3.69 -6.27 18.16
C LYS A 166 4.34 -5.14 17.35
N SER A 167 3.65 -4.62 16.34
CA SER A 167 4.16 -3.52 15.51
C SER A 167 4.34 -2.22 16.31
N ARG A 168 3.52 -1.99 17.34
CA ARG A 168 3.66 -0.83 18.23
C ARG A 168 4.88 -0.97 19.13
N LEU A 169 5.13 -2.16 19.67
CA LEU A 169 6.31 -2.46 20.48
C LEU A 169 7.62 -2.26 19.71
N VAL A 170 7.69 -2.67 18.44
CA VAL A 170 8.87 -2.42 17.57
C VAL A 170 9.10 -0.93 17.37
N LYS A 171 8.03 -0.15 17.12
CA LYS A 171 8.14 1.30 16.94
C LYS A 171 8.63 2.00 18.20
N GLU A 172 8.08 1.62 19.35
CA GLU A 172 8.52 2.16 20.63
C GLU A 172 10.01 1.86 20.90
N PHE A 173 10.44 0.64 20.60
CA PHE A 173 11.85 0.26 20.68
C PHE A 173 12.72 1.15 19.81
N VAL A 174 12.36 1.35 18.53
CA VAL A 174 13.16 2.19 17.62
C VAL A 174 13.16 3.66 18.07
N ALA A 175 12.03 4.17 18.57
CA ALA A 175 11.96 5.52 19.13
C ALA A 175 12.92 5.68 20.31
N ARG A 176 12.90 4.74 21.26
CA ARG A 176 13.82 4.76 22.41
C ARG A 176 15.28 4.67 22.03
N VAL A 177 15.61 3.87 21.02
CA VAL A 177 16.99 3.78 20.49
C VAL A 177 17.45 5.12 19.91
N GLY A 178 16.54 5.90 19.32
CA GLY A 178 16.85 7.25 18.83
C GLY A 178 17.02 8.30 19.93
N ASP A 179 16.30 8.15 21.04
CA ASP A 179 16.31 9.11 22.15
C ASP A 179 17.44 8.86 23.19
N GLU A 180 17.95 7.64 23.29
CA GLU A 180 18.97 7.27 24.28
C GLU A 180 20.41 7.48 23.76
N ASP A 181 21.17 8.38 24.39
CA ASP A 181 22.55 8.75 24.00
C ASP A 181 23.51 7.55 23.84
N ARG A 182 23.32 6.48 24.62
CA ARG A 182 24.16 5.28 24.54
C ARG A 182 24.06 4.54 23.20
N PHE A 183 23.01 4.77 22.42
CA PHE A 183 22.82 4.19 21.09
C PHE A 183 23.08 5.18 19.96
N ARG A 184 23.68 6.34 20.22
CA ARG A 184 23.93 7.38 19.20
C ARG A 184 24.72 6.89 17.98
N ASN A 185 25.56 5.87 18.15
CA ASN A 185 26.36 5.28 17.08
C ASN A 185 25.67 4.09 16.38
N VAL A 186 24.42 3.77 16.74
CA VAL A 186 23.65 2.67 16.17
C VAL A 186 22.89 3.16 14.94
N ALA A 187 23.19 2.58 13.78
CA ALA A 187 22.40 2.80 12.57
C ALA A 187 21.21 1.83 12.54
N VAL A 188 19.98 2.35 12.59
CA VAL A 188 18.77 1.54 12.48
C VAL A 188 18.35 1.40 11.02
N ARG A 189 18.24 0.16 10.53
CA ARG A 189 17.68 -0.18 9.21
C ARG A 189 16.37 -0.95 9.42
N GLN A 190 15.31 -0.52 8.75
CA GLN A 190 14.02 -1.21 8.78
C GLN A 190 13.72 -1.79 7.39
N ALA A 191 13.45 -3.10 7.36
CA ALA A 191 12.97 -3.78 6.18
C ALA A 191 11.63 -4.45 6.50
N THR A 192 10.69 -4.36 5.56
CA THR A 192 9.42 -5.09 5.65
C THR A 192 9.44 -6.21 4.63
N CYS A 193 9.36 -7.45 5.09
CA CYS A 193 9.15 -8.58 4.18
C CYS A 193 7.71 -8.54 3.69
N SER A 194 7.53 -8.18 2.42
CA SER A 194 6.22 -8.27 1.78
C SER A 194 5.85 -9.74 1.64
N PRO A 195 4.63 -10.19 2.00
CA PRO A 195 4.17 -11.56 1.77
C PRO A 195 3.97 -11.89 0.27
N LEU A 196 4.61 -11.13 -0.62
CA LEU A 196 4.56 -11.24 -2.07
C LEU A 196 5.95 -11.45 -2.71
N GLY A 197 7.00 -11.70 -1.93
CA GLY A 197 8.27 -12.17 -2.48
C GLY A 197 9.09 -11.13 -3.26
N GLU A 198 8.93 -9.84 -2.99
CA GLU A 198 9.93 -8.86 -3.42
C GLU A 198 11.20 -9.00 -2.57
N GLN A 199 12.35 -9.12 -3.22
CA GLN A 199 13.65 -9.05 -2.56
C GLN A 199 13.79 -7.67 -1.89
N SER A 200 14.04 -7.68 -0.58
CA SER A 200 14.47 -6.50 0.15
C SER A 200 15.81 -6.05 -0.44
N PHE A 201 15.84 -4.91 -1.13
CA PHE A 201 17.09 -4.27 -1.54
C PHE A 201 17.88 -3.80 -0.31
N GLY A 202 19.19 -4.02 -0.35
CA GLY A 202 20.20 -3.40 0.50
C GLY A 202 20.76 -4.32 1.58
#